data_AF-A0A1C5ZQ59-F1
#
_entry.id   AF-A0A1C5ZQ59-F1
#
_cell.length_a   1.000
_cell.length_b   1.000
_cell.length_c   1.000
_cell.angle_alpha   90.00
_cell.angle_beta   90.00
_cell.angle_gamma   90.00
#
_symmetry.space_group_name_H-M   'P 1'
#
loop_
_entity.id
_entity.type
_entity.pdbx_description
1 polymer ?
#
loop_
_entity_poly.entity_id
_entity_poly.type
_entity_poly.pdbx_seq_one_letter_code
_entity_poly.pdbx_strand_id
1 'polypeptide(L)'
;MSDYWERRKAQQMFEYMAGAEERAGSIAKLYLQASRYFAGKMDTIFERYRKQNGLSEADARRLLNQIRTPGDIDELKQLLRQATEDGDSEKRKQLLTELEAPAYRARLERLQRMYGNLDQVMQNIYKQEQIEHEAWYLELAADAYYHSVYDLQKQTGLAYSFGYISQKMIERVINSRWSGANYSERIWGNTRKLADDLKQELLLSLVTGRTDREAAEVFAQRFAVGASYARRLIRTESCYLCTQMDMLSYEDSEIEYYRYLATLDLRTSKICRELDGKVFRVADQQTGVNAPPMHPWCRSTTTAALSDEDLARLTRRAIDPVTGKEIHVPAGMTYDQWYQTYVVGNPEAELNEKKIRNRYSDRKQLERYRAIIGDDIPKNLDEFQNLKYNEPEKWKELKSLKAYLKKHPGNTRQDYDVQTALKEAGIKGVAKVNPEKLDVSGYTYDTDHINAERAHMVSREEAERFIKESDVSLTRWNGRFVNYYGKDGATYVDVENKNIRTSFSSREFDGNTLKIREVVEKYAGKNSHVPNPEKAD
;
A
#
# COMPACT_ATOMS: atom_id res chain seq x y z
N MET A 1 5.38 -32.42 6.99
CA MET A 1 5.44 -31.03 6.48
C MET A 1 6.49 -30.16 7.20
N SER A 2 6.77 -30.36 8.50
CA SER A 2 7.80 -29.60 9.27
C SER A 2 9.20 -29.57 8.63
N ASP A 3 9.72 -30.72 8.17
CA ASP A 3 11.11 -30.85 7.68
C ASP A 3 11.41 -30.04 6.40
N TYR A 4 10.43 -29.80 5.52
CA TYR A 4 10.65 -29.01 4.30
C TYR A 4 10.94 -27.53 4.62
N TRP A 5 10.12 -26.93 5.48
CA TRP A 5 10.24 -25.51 5.84
C TRP A 5 11.48 -25.23 6.69
N GLU A 6 11.87 -26.16 7.54
CA GLU A 6 13.12 -26.10 8.29
C GLU A 6 14.33 -26.11 7.35
N ARG A 7 14.35 -27.01 6.35
CA ARG A 7 15.41 -27.04 5.33
C ARG A 7 15.42 -25.78 4.46
N ARG A 8 14.24 -25.25 4.12
CA ARG A 8 14.11 -24.02 3.32
C ARG A 8 14.68 -22.81 4.06
N LYS A 9 14.33 -22.62 5.34
CA LYS A 9 14.88 -21.55 6.18
C LYS A 9 16.38 -21.70 6.39
N ALA A 10 16.88 -22.92 6.62
CA ALA A 10 18.32 -23.17 6.72
C ALA A 10 19.06 -22.81 5.42
N GLN A 11 18.48 -23.15 4.25
CA GLN A 11 19.05 -22.82 2.95
C GLN A 11 19.07 -21.30 2.69
N GLN A 12 18.00 -20.57 3.02
CA GLN A 12 17.97 -19.10 2.91
C GLN A 12 19.04 -18.45 3.78
N MET A 13 19.16 -18.87 5.04
CA MET A 13 20.20 -18.34 5.92
C MET A 13 21.60 -18.62 5.35
N PHE A 14 21.81 -19.79 4.73
CA PHE A 14 23.07 -20.07 4.02
C PHE A 14 23.33 -19.09 2.87
N GLU A 15 22.32 -18.80 2.05
CA GLU A 15 22.38 -17.84 0.93
C GLU A 15 22.68 -16.41 1.41
N TYR A 16 21.98 -15.94 2.45
CA TYR A 16 22.25 -14.64 3.09
C TYR A 16 23.69 -14.56 3.63
N MET A 17 24.15 -15.64 4.26
CA MET A 17 25.51 -15.73 4.76
C MET A 17 26.55 -15.79 3.64
N ALA A 18 26.21 -16.28 2.45
CA ALA A 18 27.09 -16.26 1.27
C ALA A 18 27.19 -14.84 0.68
N GLY A 19 26.08 -14.11 0.59
CA GLY A 19 26.09 -12.69 0.21
C GLY A 19 26.93 -11.83 1.16
N ALA A 20 26.82 -12.08 2.48
CA ALA A 20 27.67 -11.41 3.46
C ALA A 20 29.18 -11.70 3.27
N GLU A 21 29.54 -12.89 2.79
CA GLU A 21 30.95 -13.24 2.48
C GLU A 21 31.46 -12.53 1.22
N GLU A 22 30.61 -12.36 0.21
CA GLU A 22 30.97 -11.59 -0.98
C GLU A 22 31.29 -10.13 -0.62
N ARG A 23 30.42 -9.50 0.18
CA ARG A 23 30.64 -8.14 0.69
C ARG A 23 31.87 -8.05 1.59
N ALA A 24 32.09 -9.05 2.45
CA ALA A 24 33.32 -9.14 3.23
C ALA A 24 34.57 -9.23 2.36
N GLY A 25 34.49 -9.90 1.20
CA GLY A 25 35.55 -9.93 0.19
C GLY A 25 35.87 -8.56 -0.39
N SER A 26 34.85 -7.73 -0.66
CA SER A 26 35.02 -6.33 -1.08
C SER A 26 35.69 -5.49 0.01
N ILE A 27 35.24 -5.61 1.26
CA ILE A 27 35.84 -4.91 2.40
C ILE A 27 37.31 -5.37 2.59
N ALA A 28 37.59 -6.67 2.51
CA ALA A 28 38.95 -7.19 2.63
C ALA A 28 39.91 -6.61 1.57
N LYS A 29 39.42 -6.29 0.37
CA LYS A 29 40.23 -5.58 -0.66
C LYS A 29 40.64 -4.18 -0.18
N LEU A 30 39.79 -3.47 0.56
CA LEU A 30 40.12 -2.15 1.13
C LEU A 30 41.30 -2.26 2.11
N TYR A 31 41.23 -3.22 3.03
CA TYR A 31 42.32 -3.50 3.99
C TYR A 31 43.61 -3.92 3.28
N LEU A 32 43.51 -4.75 2.23
CA LEU A 32 44.66 -5.17 1.43
C LEU A 32 45.30 -4.00 0.66
N GLN A 33 44.49 -3.12 0.07
CA GLN A 33 44.98 -1.92 -0.61
C GLN A 33 45.67 -0.98 0.36
N ALA A 34 45.09 -0.75 1.54
CA ALA A 34 45.70 0.05 2.60
C ALA A 34 47.02 -0.55 3.09
N SER A 35 47.08 -1.87 3.30
CA SER A 35 48.31 -2.57 3.64
C SER A 35 49.41 -2.36 2.60
N ARG A 36 49.11 -2.55 1.31
CA ARG A 36 50.07 -2.33 0.21
C ARG A 36 50.52 -0.88 0.11
N TYR A 37 49.60 0.06 0.31
CA TYR A 37 49.92 1.48 0.35
C TYR A 37 50.93 1.81 1.46
N PHE A 38 50.73 1.28 2.68
CA PHE A 38 51.66 1.51 3.78
C PHE A 38 53.01 0.85 3.59
N ALA A 39 53.04 -0.38 3.06
CA ALA A 39 54.29 -1.06 2.74
C ALA A 39 55.15 -0.20 1.80
N GLY A 40 54.58 0.32 0.70
CA GLY A 40 55.33 1.18 -0.24
C GLY A 40 55.76 2.54 0.35
N LYS A 41 54.99 3.09 1.31
CA LYS A 41 55.35 4.33 2.00
C LYS A 41 56.51 4.15 2.98
N MET A 42 56.61 3.00 3.65
CA MET A 42 57.73 2.69 4.54
C MET A 42 59.07 2.74 3.79
N ASP A 43 59.13 2.07 2.64
CA ASP A 43 60.32 2.02 1.76
C ASP A 43 60.74 3.42 1.27
N THR A 44 59.77 4.21 0.81
CA THR A 44 60.03 5.54 0.23
C THR A 44 60.63 6.52 1.25
N ILE A 45 60.19 6.45 2.51
CA ILE A 45 60.65 7.38 3.55
C ILE A 45 62.08 7.05 3.99
N PHE A 46 62.41 5.77 4.16
CA PHE A 46 63.77 5.33 4.49
C PHE A 46 64.76 5.71 3.39
N GLU A 47 64.39 5.47 2.13
CA GLU A 47 65.18 5.86 0.97
C GLU A 47 65.42 7.37 0.88
N ARG A 48 64.42 8.19 1.23
CA ARG A 48 64.57 9.65 1.28
C ARG A 48 65.53 10.09 2.38
N TYR A 49 65.45 9.50 3.57
CA TYR A 49 66.38 9.79 4.67
C TYR A 49 67.82 9.45 4.28
N ARG A 50 68.03 8.27 3.68
CA ARG A 50 69.34 7.84 3.17
C ARG A 50 69.92 8.86 2.18
N LYS A 51 69.12 9.26 1.18
CA LYS A 51 69.53 10.20 0.12
C LYS A 51 69.79 11.62 0.64
N GLN A 52 68.93 12.14 1.52
CA GLN A 52 69.08 13.50 2.06
C GLN A 52 70.32 13.66 2.96
N ASN A 53 70.77 12.58 3.58
CA ASN A 53 71.92 12.60 4.49
C ASN A 53 73.18 11.96 3.88
N GLY A 54 73.14 11.54 2.60
CA GLY A 54 74.27 10.91 1.92
C GLY A 54 74.77 9.61 2.57
N LEU A 55 73.91 8.91 3.30
CA LEU A 55 74.28 7.73 4.10
C LEU A 55 74.26 6.46 3.24
N SER A 56 75.11 5.48 3.55
CA SER A 56 74.89 4.12 3.07
C SER A 56 73.66 3.52 3.77
N GLU A 57 73.06 2.47 3.22
CA GLU A 57 71.94 1.80 3.90
C GLU A 57 72.35 1.25 5.28
N ALA A 58 73.56 0.69 5.39
CA ALA A 58 74.10 0.19 6.64
C ALA A 58 74.33 1.31 7.66
N ASP A 59 74.83 2.47 7.22
CA ASP A 59 75.06 3.63 8.10
C ASP A 59 73.75 4.29 8.51
N ALA A 60 72.79 4.41 7.60
CA ALA A 60 71.44 4.90 7.88
C ALA A 60 70.74 4.01 8.91
N ARG A 61 70.84 2.68 8.77
CA ARG A 61 70.29 1.71 9.75
C ARG A 61 71.04 1.78 11.08
N ARG A 62 72.37 1.84 11.08
CA ARG A 62 73.19 1.95 12.30
C ARG A 62 72.84 3.22 13.08
N LEU A 63 72.77 4.38 12.41
CA LEU A 63 72.40 5.66 13.02
C LEU A 63 70.98 5.65 13.57
N LEU A 64 70.03 5.01 12.87
CA LEU A 64 68.65 4.89 13.33
C LEU A 64 68.48 3.87 14.47
N ASN A 65 69.32 2.83 14.54
CA ASN A 65 69.25 1.74 15.53
C ASN A 65 70.08 1.99 16.80
N GLN A 66 70.97 2.99 16.81
CA GLN A 66 71.84 3.30 17.96
C GLN A 66 71.13 4.04 19.11
N ILE A 67 69.89 4.49 18.95
CA ILE A 67 69.17 5.29 19.96
C ILE A 67 68.03 4.49 20.60
N ARG A 68 68.06 4.39 21.94
CA ARG A 68 67.23 3.54 22.81
C ARG A 68 65.80 4.11 23.03
N THR A 69 64.84 3.17 23.06
CA THR A 69 63.45 3.10 23.59
C THR A 69 62.43 4.27 23.52
N PRO A 70 61.09 3.99 23.46
CA PRO A 70 60.02 5.01 23.44
C PRO A 70 59.70 5.65 24.79
N GLY A 71 59.92 4.93 25.89
CA GLY A 71 59.74 5.46 27.25
C GLY A 71 60.64 6.67 27.49
N ASP A 72 61.84 6.61 26.92
CA ASP A 72 62.83 7.69 26.94
C ASP A 72 62.30 8.99 26.33
N ILE A 73 61.26 9.03 25.48
CA ILE A 73 60.82 10.29 24.85
C ILE A 73 60.00 11.16 25.80
N ASP A 74 59.04 10.55 26.49
CA ASP A 74 58.26 11.25 27.50
C ASP A 74 59.07 11.45 28.78
N GLU A 75 60.00 10.52 29.06
CA GLU A 75 60.97 10.61 30.15
C GLU A 75 62.04 11.69 29.88
N LEU A 76 62.61 11.80 28.67
CA LEU A 76 63.51 12.91 28.26
C LEU A 76 62.77 14.26 28.25
N LYS A 77 61.49 14.30 27.87
CA LYS A 77 60.66 15.51 27.96
C LYS A 77 60.28 15.87 29.41
N GLN A 78 60.13 14.88 30.29
CA GLN A 78 59.94 15.11 31.73
C GLN A 78 61.25 15.56 32.39
N LEU A 79 62.37 14.91 32.07
CA LEU A 79 63.71 15.23 32.55
C LEU A 79 64.16 16.61 32.06
N LEU A 80 63.81 17.01 30.83
CA LEU A 80 64.06 18.36 30.31
C LEU A 80 63.22 19.41 31.06
N ARG A 81 61.97 19.08 31.41
CA ARG A 81 61.11 19.95 32.23
C ARG A 81 61.67 20.11 33.64
N GLN A 82 62.02 19.00 34.30
CA GLN A 82 62.66 18.99 35.62
C GLN A 82 64.00 19.74 35.62
N ALA A 83 64.89 19.49 34.66
CA ALA A 83 66.16 20.22 34.56
C ALA A 83 65.96 21.73 34.28
N THR A 84 64.84 22.13 33.70
CA THR A 84 64.47 23.54 33.51
C THR A 84 63.91 24.17 34.79
N GLU A 85 63.17 23.40 35.60
CA GLU A 85 62.64 23.82 36.91
C GLU A 85 63.75 23.87 37.98
N ASP A 86 64.69 22.94 37.95
CA ASP A 86 65.83 22.82 38.87
C ASP A 86 66.97 23.80 38.56
N GLY A 87 66.92 24.51 37.43
CA GLY A 87 67.96 25.45 37.00
C GLY A 87 69.28 24.82 36.56
N ASP A 88 69.32 23.50 36.32
CA ASP A 88 70.52 22.76 35.91
C ASP A 88 70.80 22.96 34.40
N SER A 89 71.52 24.03 34.12
CA SER A 89 71.90 24.48 32.77
C SER A 89 72.63 23.42 31.94
N GLU A 90 73.53 22.63 32.55
CA GLU A 90 74.33 21.65 31.79
C GLU A 90 73.54 20.39 31.46
N LYS A 91 72.75 19.89 32.42
CA LYS A 91 71.87 18.74 32.16
C LYS A 91 70.80 19.09 31.12
N ARG A 92 70.24 20.31 31.18
CA ARG A 92 69.32 20.83 30.15
C ARG A 92 69.99 20.91 28.78
N LYS A 93 71.23 21.40 28.69
CA LYS A 93 71.98 21.55 27.43
C LYS A 93 72.36 20.20 26.82
N GLN A 94 72.72 19.20 27.63
CA GLN A 94 72.97 17.83 27.18
C GLN A 94 71.70 17.18 26.64
N LEU A 95 70.59 17.26 27.38
CA LEU A 95 69.29 16.74 26.94
C LEU A 95 68.80 17.42 25.65
N LEU A 96 68.98 18.75 25.54
CA LEU A 96 68.68 19.49 24.31
C LEU A 96 69.57 19.04 23.14
N THR A 97 70.87 18.83 23.36
CA THR A 97 71.79 18.38 22.29
C THR A 97 71.41 16.99 21.77
N GLU A 98 70.95 16.10 22.65
CA GLU A 98 70.50 14.75 22.31
C GLU A 98 69.14 14.75 21.59
N LEU A 99 68.24 15.67 21.97
CA LEU A 99 66.96 15.94 21.29
C LEU A 99 67.12 16.69 19.95
N GLU A 100 68.13 17.57 19.84
CA GLU A 100 68.45 18.41 18.67
C GLU A 100 69.34 17.70 17.64
N ALA A 101 69.83 16.49 17.94
CA ALA A 101 70.57 15.67 17.00
C ALA A 101 69.73 15.50 15.71
N PRO A 102 70.24 15.92 14.52
CA PRO A 102 69.46 15.94 13.28
C PRO A 102 68.82 14.59 12.90
N ALA A 103 69.50 13.48 13.24
CA ALA A 103 69.00 12.13 13.03
C ALA A 103 67.77 11.78 13.91
N TYR A 104 67.73 12.28 15.14
CA TYR A 104 66.64 12.04 16.09
C TYR A 104 65.38 12.84 15.73
N ARG A 105 65.55 14.13 15.38
CA ARG A 105 64.46 14.98 14.88
C ARG A 105 63.83 14.41 13.60
N ALA A 106 64.66 13.95 12.65
CA ALA A 106 64.17 13.32 11.42
C ALA A 106 63.35 12.04 11.68
N ARG A 107 63.72 11.25 12.71
CA ARG A 107 63.02 10.02 13.10
C ARG A 107 61.65 10.31 13.73
N LEU A 108 61.57 11.30 14.62
CA LEU A 108 60.32 11.77 15.23
C LEU A 108 59.36 12.36 14.20
N GLU A 109 59.85 13.21 13.30
CA GLU A 109 59.03 13.78 12.22
C GLU A 109 58.54 12.69 11.26
N ARG A 110 59.36 11.68 10.95
CA ARG A 110 58.93 10.49 10.19
C ARG A 110 57.79 9.76 10.88
N LEU A 111 57.96 9.45 12.17
CA LEU A 111 56.97 8.72 12.95
C LEU A 111 55.62 9.48 13.01
N GLN A 112 55.66 10.78 13.29
CA GLN A 112 54.48 11.63 13.33
C GLN A 112 53.75 11.70 11.98
N ARG A 113 54.50 11.85 10.87
CA ARG A 113 53.89 11.83 9.52
C ARG A 113 53.26 10.48 9.20
N MET A 114 53.89 9.38 9.60
CA MET A 114 53.33 8.04 9.41
C MET A 114 52.07 7.82 10.25
N TYR A 115 52.03 8.32 11.48
CA TYR A 115 50.81 8.29 12.30
C TYR A 115 49.67 9.07 11.66
N GLY A 116 49.92 10.30 11.19
CA GLY A 116 48.90 11.10 10.51
C GLY A 116 48.36 10.44 9.22
N ASN A 117 49.25 9.86 8.42
CA ASN A 117 48.85 9.10 7.22
C ASN A 117 48.02 7.86 7.59
N LEU A 118 48.41 7.14 8.65
CA LEU A 118 47.69 5.97 9.16
C LEU A 118 46.29 6.34 9.61
N ASP A 119 46.15 7.40 10.40
CA ASP A 119 44.84 7.89 10.82
C ASP A 119 43.97 8.22 9.61
N GLN A 120 44.50 8.93 8.62
CA GLN A 120 43.74 9.27 7.41
C GLN A 120 43.28 8.03 6.62
N VAL A 121 44.13 7.02 6.47
CA VAL A 121 43.76 5.79 5.76
C VAL A 121 42.72 5.00 6.57
N MET A 122 42.86 4.92 7.89
CA MET A 122 41.89 4.23 8.74
C MET A 122 40.53 4.95 8.75
N GLN A 123 40.50 6.28 8.70
CA GLN A 123 39.27 7.05 8.48
C GLN A 123 38.60 6.73 7.15
N ASN A 124 39.39 6.57 6.08
CA ASN A 124 38.86 6.22 4.76
C ASN A 124 38.30 4.80 4.75
N ILE A 125 38.98 3.83 5.38
CA ILE A 125 38.47 2.46 5.55
C ILE A 125 37.16 2.48 6.32
N TYR A 126 37.09 3.21 7.44
CA TYR A 126 35.85 3.35 8.22
C TYR A 126 34.68 3.80 7.35
N LYS A 127 34.85 4.89 6.59
CA LYS A 127 33.79 5.44 5.72
C LYS A 127 33.36 4.46 4.63
N GLN A 128 34.32 3.81 3.98
CA GLN A 128 34.02 2.87 2.90
C GLN A 128 33.38 1.58 3.42
N GLU A 129 33.87 1.04 4.54
CA GLU A 129 33.28 -0.12 5.20
C GLU A 129 31.85 0.17 5.67
N GLN A 130 31.59 1.38 6.19
CA GLN A 130 30.25 1.81 6.56
C GLN A 130 29.29 1.83 5.36
N ILE A 131 29.72 2.38 4.22
CA ILE A 131 28.91 2.42 2.98
C ILE A 131 28.58 1.00 2.50
N GLU A 132 29.57 0.11 2.48
CA GLU A 132 29.37 -1.29 2.05
C GLU A 132 28.42 -2.05 2.99
N HIS A 133 28.53 -1.84 4.30
CA HIS A 133 27.63 -2.44 5.29
C HIS A 133 26.20 -1.92 5.11
N GLU A 134 26.02 -0.61 5.01
CA GLU A 134 24.69 0.01 4.86
C GLU A 134 23.98 -0.44 3.58
N ALA A 135 24.68 -0.43 2.45
CA ALA A 135 24.14 -0.89 1.17
C ALA A 135 23.71 -2.37 1.25
N TRP A 136 24.54 -3.23 1.83
CA TRP A 136 24.23 -4.64 2.02
C TRP A 136 23.04 -4.86 2.95
N TYR A 137 22.96 -4.13 4.06
CA TYR A 137 21.86 -4.31 5.01
C TYR A 137 20.52 -3.85 4.47
N LEU A 138 20.48 -2.79 3.67
CA LEU A 138 19.25 -2.37 2.99
C LEU A 138 18.74 -3.45 2.02
N GLU A 139 19.65 -4.03 1.22
CA GLU A 139 19.36 -5.13 0.30
C GLU A 139 18.86 -6.38 1.06
N LEU A 140 19.63 -6.81 2.07
CA LEU A 140 19.36 -8.02 2.85
C LEU A 140 18.06 -7.93 3.66
N ALA A 141 17.76 -6.76 4.24
CA ALA A 141 16.56 -6.60 5.05
C ALA A 141 15.28 -6.80 4.24
N ALA A 142 15.21 -6.19 3.07
CA ALA A 142 14.08 -6.34 2.17
C ALA A 142 13.94 -7.80 1.73
N ASP A 143 15.04 -8.42 1.31
CA ASP A 143 15.04 -9.79 0.81
C ASP A 143 14.62 -10.79 1.90
N ALA A 144 15.19 -10.69 3.10
CA ALA A 144 14.85 -11.56 4.24
C ALA A 144 13.37 -11.42 4.64
N TYR A 145 12.85 -10.20 4.73
CA TYR A 145 11.46 -9.96 5.09
C TYR A 145 10.49 -10.54 4.06
N TYR A 146 10.66 -10.21 2.77
CA TYR A 146 9.75 -10.66 1.73
C TYR A 146 9.84 -12.17 1.46
N HIS A 147 11.02 -12.78 1.60
CA HIS A 147 11.14 -14.23 1.54
C HIS A 147 10.46 -14.91 2.73
N SER A 148 10.56 -14.35 3.93
CA SER A 148 9.82 -14.88 5.08
C SER A 148 8.31 -14.83 4.87
N VAL A 149 7.78 -13.69 4.41
CA VAL A 149 6.35 -13.56 4.06
C VAL A 149 5.95 -14.56 2.97
N TYR A 150 6.74 -14.68 1.90
CA TYR A 150 6.45 -15.60 0.81
C TYR A 150 6.41 -17.06 1.29
N ASP A 151 7.40 -17.48 2.08
CA ASP A 151 7.47 -18.83 2.61
C ASP A 151 6.30 -19.11 3.56
N LEU A 152 5.91 -18.15 4.41
CA LEU A 152 4.73 -18.26 5.26
C LEU A 152 3.44 -18.40 4.45
N GLN A 153 3.26 -17.60 3.41
CA GLN A 153 2.10 -17.73 2.51
C GLN A 153 2.07 -19.10 1.82
N LYS A 154 3.23 -19.63 1.41
CA LYS A 154 3.32 -20.97 0.82
C LYS A 154 3.11 -22.09 1.84
N GLN A 155 3.60 -21.92 3.07
CA GLN A 155 3.46 -22.88 4.15
C GLN A 155 2.01 -22.99 4.62
N THR A 156 1.31 -21.86 4.68
CA THR A 156 -0.09 -21.78 5.10
C THR A 156 -1.06 -22.04 3.94
N GLY A 157 -0.63 -21.85 2.69
CA GLY A 157 -1.49 -21.91 1.51
C GLY A 157 -2.40 -20.68 1.36
N LEU A 158 -2.12 -19.60 2.10
CA LEU A 158 -2.97 -18.44 2.24
C LEU A 158 -2.28 -17.18 1.69
N ALA A 159 -3.04 -16.38 0.96
CA ALA A 159 -2.64 -15.04 0.56
C ALA A 159 -3.25 -14.03 1.55
N TYR A 160 -2.58 -13.81 2.69
CA TYR A 160 -2.93 -12.77 3.65
C TYR A 160 -2.22 -11.45 3.30
N SER A 161 -2.79 -10.33 3.74
CA SER A 161 -2.18 -9.00 3.59
C SER A 161 -1.02 -8.85 4.56
N PHE A 162 0.11 -8.32 4.11
CA PHE A 162 1.29 -8.06 4.92
C PHE A 162 1.74 -6.59 4.74
N GLY A 163 2.47 -6.05 5.71
CA GLY A 163 2.99 -4.68 5.63
C GLY A 163 4.12 -4.56 4.62
N TYR A 164 4.20 -3.43 3.91
CA TYR A 164 5.40 -3.09 3.16
C TYR A 164 6.51 -2.65 4.13
N ILE A 165 7.70 -3.22 3.99
CA ILE A 165 8.82 -2.80 4.82
C ILE A 165 9.28 -1.39 4.43
N SER A 166 9.13 -0.46 5.37
CA SER A 166 9.58 0.93 5.16
C SER A 166 11.07 1.08 5.43
N GLN A 167 11.74 1.98 4.72
CA GLN A 167 13.15 2.28 4.95
C GLN A 167 13.43 2.70 6.40
N LYS A 168 12.51 3.47 7.03
CA LYS A 168 12.63 3.87 8.45
C LYS A 168 12.66 2.67 9.40
N MET A 169 11.91 1.61 9.10
CA MET A 169 11.90 0.39 9.90
C MET A 169 13.24 -0.35 9.77
N ILE A 170 13.79 -0.44 8.56
CA ILE A 170 15.12 -1.03 8.32
C ILE A 170 16.18 -0.22 9.05
N GLU A 171 16.18 1.11 8.92
CA GLU A 171 17.08 2.03 9.61
C GLU A 171 17.03 1.87 11.13
N ARG A 172 15.85 1.67 11.71
CA ARG A 172 15.68 1.41 13.15
C ARG A 172 16.37 0.11 13.58
N VAL A 173 16.28 -0.94 12.77
CA VAL A 173 16.89 -2.25 13.08
C VAL A 173 18.41 -2.18 12.93
N ILE A 174 18.93 -1.64 11.83
CA ILE A 174 20.39 -1.58 11.61
C ILE A 174 21.09 -0.64 12.61
N ASN A 175 20.43 0.44 13.05
CA ASN A 175 20.99 1.37 14.03
C ASN A 175 20.73 0.96 15.48
N SER A 176 20.08 -0.19 15.71
CA SER A 176 19.83 -0.70 17.05
C SER A 176 21.12 -1.07 17.78
N ARG A 177 21.16 -0.81 19.09
CA ARG A 177 22.30 -1.12 19.95
C ARG A 177 22.14 -2.47 20.65
N TRP A 178 21.74 -3.49 19.88
CA TRP A 178 21.27 -4.79 20.37
C TRP A 178 22.28 -5.56 21.22
N SER A 179 23.58 -5.33 21.00
CA SER A 179 24.69 -5.84 21.84
C SER A 179 25.59 -4.69 22.29
N GLY A 180 24.99 -3.63 22.87
CA GLY A 180 25.67 -2.49 23.50
C GLY A 180 26.14 -1.37 22.56
N ALA A 181 26.28 -1.66 21.26
CA ALA A 181 26.65 -0.71 20.21
C ALA A 181 25.86 -1.03 18.92
N ASN A 182 25.83 -0.11 17.96
CA ASN A 182 25.37 -0.40 16.60
C ASN A 182 26.54 -0.78 15.67
N TYR A 183 26.25 -1.17 14.42
CA TYR A 183 27.29 -1.61 13.48
C TYR A 183 28.33 -0.51 13.19
N SER A 184 27.90 0.74 12.98
CA SER A 184 28.79 1.87 12.68
C SER A 184 29.76 2.15 13.83
N GLU A 185 29.28 2.14 15.07
CA GLU A 185 30.12 2.24 16.28
C GLU A 185 31.13 1.10 16.37
N ARG A 186 30.76 -0.13 15.96
CA ARG A 186 31.66 -1.29 15.91
C ARG A 186 32.74 -1.15 14.84
N ILE A 187 32.40 -0.67 13.64
CA ILE A 187 33.38 -0.38 12.56
C ILE A 187 34.36 0.69 13.05
N TRP A 188 33.86 1.75 13.70
CA TRP A 188 34.70 2.79 14.28
C TRP A 188 35.68 2.23 15.32
N GLY A 189 35.17 1.42 16.27
CA GLY A 189 35.99 0.78 17.28
C GLY A 189 37.08 -0.13 16.69
N ASN A 190 36.73 -0.93 15.67
CA ASN A 190 37.67 -1.82 14.99
C ASN A 190 38.76 -1.06 14.24
N THR A 191 38.40 -0.04 13.47
CA THR A 191 39.35 0.76 12.69
C THR A 191 40.26 1.59 13.59
N ARG A 192 39.75 2.16 14.69
CA ARG A 192 40.57 2.85 15.69
C ARG A 192 41.55 1.91 16.39
N LYS A 193 41.08 0.74 16.84
CA LYS A 193 41.95 -0.25 17.48
C LYS A 193 43.07 -0.71 16.55
N LEU A 194 42.76 -0.97 15.27
CA LEU A 194 43.77 -1.32 14.29
C LEU A 194 44.77 -0.17 14.07
N ALA A 195 44.32 1.09 14.02
CA ALA A 195 45.20 2.24 13.95
C ALA A 195 46.18 2.26 15.14
N ASP A 196 45.67 2.07 16.36
CA ASP A 196 46.48 2.07 17.58
C ASP A 196 47.49 0.91 17.60
N ASP A 197 47.06 -0.30 17.23
CA ASP A 197 47.93 -1.48 17.11
C ASP A 197 49.04 -1.24 16.06
N LEU A 198 48.73 -0.65 14.91
CA LEU A 198 49.70 -0.33 13.86
C LEU A 198 50.67 0.79 14.28
N LYS A 199 50.21 1.79 15.05
CA LYS A 199 51.10 2.82 15.64
C LYS A 199 52.09 2.18 16.61
N GLN A 200 51.63 1.25 17.45
CA GLN A 200 52.49 0.50 18.36
C GLN A 200 53.51 -0.36 17.60
N GLU A 201 53.09 -1.08 16.55
CA GLU A 201 54.03 -1.87 15.73
C GLU A 201 55.04 -0.99 14.99
N LEU A 202 54.65 0.20 14.55
CA LEU A 202 55.57 1.16 13.94
C LEU A 202 56.62 1.62 14.95
N LEU A 203 56.19 1.96 16.16
CA LEU A 203 57.07 2.35 17.26
C LEU A 203 58.02 1.21 17.65
N LEU A 204 57.50 -0.01 17.76
CA LEU A 204 58.31 -1.18 18.09
C LEU A 204 59.33 -1.48 16.99
N SER A 205 58.91 -1.46 15.72
CA SER A 205 59.81 -1.64 14.58
C SER A 205 60.90 -0.60 14.55
N LEU A 206 60.54 0.64 14.89
CA LEU A 206 61.47 1.74 15.03
C LEU A 206 62.52 1.43 16.11
N VAL A 207 62.09 1.07 17.33
CA VAL A 207 62.97 0.87 18.50
C VAL A 207 63.87 -0.35 18.40
N THR A 208 63.32 -1.44 17.86
CA THR A 208 64.02 -2.73 17.75
C THR A 208 64.91 -2.80 16.50
N GLY A 209 64.85 -1.79 15.63
CA GLY A 209 65.62 -1.72 14.42
C GLY A 209 65.19 -2.71 13.33
N ARG A 210 63.92 -3.14 13.35
CA ARG A 210 63.33 -3.97 12.28
C ARG A 210 63.54 -3.29 10.93
N THR A 211 63.83 -4.09 9.93
CA THR A 211 63.86 -3.62 8.55
C THR A 211 62.47 -3.19 8.09
N ASP A 212 62.38 -2.28 7.12
CA ASP A 212 61.07 -1.87 6.57
C ASP A 212 60.32 -3.07 5.96
N ARG A 213 61.05 -4.08 5.46
CA ARG A 213 60.47 -5.35 4.99
C ARG A 213 59.80 -6.13 6.13
N GLU A 214 60.50 -6.33 7.24
CA GLU A 214 59.93 -7.00 8.42
C GLU A 214 58.74 -6.22 9.00
N ALA A 215 58.84 -4.89 9.04
CA ALA A 215 57.74 -4.02 9.48
C ALA A 215 56.53 -4.11 8.55
N ALA A 216 56.74 -4.14 7.23
CA ALA A 216 55.69 -4.29 6.24
C ALA A 216 54.99 -5.66 6.33
N GLU A 217 55.74 -6.73 6.61
CA GLU A 217 55.18 -8.06 6.85
C GLU A 217 54.28 -8.08 8.09
N VAL A 218 54.71 -7.48 9.21
CA VAL A 218 53.89 -7.34 10.42
C VAL A 218 52.64 -6.50 10.15
N PHE A 219 52.78 -5.39 9.41
CA PHE A 219 51.64 -4.55 9.03
C PHE A 219 50.63 -5.34 8.18
N ALA A 220 51.08 -6.10 7.20
CA ALA A 220 50.22 -6.95 6.39
C ALA A 220 49.43 -7.95 7.24
N GLN A 221 50.07 -8.57 8.23
CA GLN A 221 49.39 -9.46 9.18
C GLN A 221 48.33 -8.72 10.01
N ARG A 222 48.65 -7.53 10.54
CA ARG A 222 47.69 -6.71 11.30
C ARG A 222 46.50 -6.26 10.47
N PHE A 223 46.72 -5.82 9.23
CA PHE A 223 45.63 -5.51 8.30
C PHE A 223 44.78 -6.74 7.96
N ALA A 224 45.38 -7.93 7.82
CA ALA A 224 44.63 -9.18 7.63
C ALA A 224 43.77 -9.54 8.84
N VAL A 225 44.24 -9.29 10.06
CA VAL A 225 43.43 -9.42 11.29
C VAL A 225 42.27 -8.41 11.28
N GLY A 226 42.52 -7.16 10.88
CA GLY A 226 41.47 -6.15 10.70
C GLY A 226 40.38 -6.60 9.73
N ALA A 227 40.77 -7.10 8.55
CA ALA A 227 39.86 -7.65 7.56
C ALA A 227 39.05 -8.85 8.12
N SER A 228 39.67 -9.70 8.94
CA SER A 228 38.98 -10.81 9.62
C SER A 228 37.92 -10.31 10.60
N TYR A 229 38.19 -9.23 11.33
CA TYR A 229 37.21 -8.62 12.24
C TYR A 229 36.05 -7.96 11.50
N ALA A 230 36.32 -7.26 10.39
CA ALA A 230 35.29 -6.71 9.52
C ALA A 230 34.39 -7.82 8.94
N ARG A 231 34.99 -8.91 8.45
CA ARG A 231 34.27 -10.10 7.96
C ARG A 231 33.37 -10.73 9.04
N ARG A 232 33.86 -10.83 10.27
CA ARG A 232 33.07 -11.33 11.40
C ARG A 232 31.90 -10.41 11.71
N LEU A 233 32.14 -9.10 11.68
CA LEU A 233 31.14 -8.08 11.99
C LEU A 233 29.97 -8.15 10.99
N ILE A 234 30.26 -8.01 9.69
CA ILE A 234 29.22 -7.97 8.67
C ILE A 234 28.31 -9.21 8.73
N ARG A 235 28.89 -10.40 8.92
CA ARG A 235 28.12 -11.65 9.05
C ARG A 235 27.26 -11.70 10.30
N THR A 236 27.79 -11.25 11.43
CA THR A 236 27.06 -11.31 12.71
C THR A 236 25.86 -10.37 12.67
N GLU A 237 26.07 -9.15 12.18
CA GLU A 237 24.99 -8.18 11.97
C GLU A 237 23.99 -8.64 10.90
N SER A 238 24.42 -9.31 9.82
CA SER A 238 23.51 -9.91 8.84
C SER A 238 22.63 -10.98 9.46
N CYS A 239 23.18 -11.87 10.31
CA CYS A 239 22.39 -12.86 11.02
C CYS A 239 21.36 -12.20 11.95
N TYR A 240 21.74 -11.13 12.64
CA TYR A 240 20.84 -10.35 13.49
C TYR A 240 19.72 -9.73 12.65
N LEU A 241 20.08 -9.05 11.56
CA LEU A 241 19.13 -8.40 10.67
C LEU A 241 18.11 -9.38 10.10
N CYS A 242 18.55 -10.52 9.55
CA CYS A 242 17.66 -11.56 9.04
C CYS A 242 16.69 -12.04 10.12
N THR A 243 17.18 -12.30 11.34
CA THR A 243 16.33 -12.74 12.44
C THR A 243 15.30 -11.67 12.79
N GLN A 244 15.68 -10.40 12.84
CA GLN A 244 14.74 -9.31 13.10
C GLN A 244 13.69 -9.17 11.98
N MET A 245 14.08 -9.38 10.71
CA MET A 245 13.15 -9.37 9.58
C MET A 245 12.17 -10.54 9.63
N ASP A 246 12.64 -11.73 10.02
CA ASP A 246 11.80 -12.89 10.27
C ASP A 246 10.78 -12.60 11.39
N MET A 247 11.22 -12.02 12.51
CA MET A 247 10.33 -11.66 13.63
C MET A 247 9.26 -10.64 13.23
N LEU A 248 9.64 -9.62 12.46
CA LEU A 248 8.68 -8.65 11.91
C LEU A 248 7.68 -9.32 10.99
N SER A 249 8.15 -10.24 10.13
CA SER A 249 7.27 -11.04 9.28
C SER A 249 6.31 -11.91 10.09
N TYR A 250 6.74 -12.47 11.22
CA TYR A 250 5.87 -13.24 12.12
C TYR A 250 4.82 -12.34 12.77
N GLU A 251 5.22 -11.17 13.28
CA GLU A 251 4.33 -10.18 13.88
C GLU A 251 3.25 -9.70 12.90
N ASP A 252 3.65 -9.31 11.68
CA ASP A 252 2.75 -8.89 10.60
C ASP A 252 1.78 -10.00 10.15
N SER A 253 2.13 -11.26 10.42
CA SER A 253 1.31 -12.43 10.09
C SER A 253 0.52 -12.96 11.30
N GLU A 254 0.50 -12.25 12.42
CA GLU A 254 -0.15 -12.64 13.69
C GLU A 254 0.32 -14.00 14.23
N ILE A 255 1.58 -14.37 13.94
CA ILE A 255 2.19 -15.60 14.43
C ILE A 255 2.73 -15.35 15.84
N GLU A 256 2.19 -16.05 16.83
CA GLU A 256 2.57 -15.86 18.23
C GLU A 256 3.88 -16.58 18.62
N TYR A 257 4.22 -17.68 17.94
CA TYR A 257 5.34 -18.54 18.31
C TYR A 257 6.30 -18.80 17.14
N TYR A 258 7.59 -18.85 17.46
CA TYR A 258 8.65 -19.26 16.53
C TYR A 258 9.44 -20.42 17.12
N ARG A 259 10.02 -21.24 16.23
CA ARG A 259 10.95 -22.32 16.55
C ARG A 259 12.37 -21.89 16.22
N TYR A 260 13.28 -22.10 17.16
CA TYR A 260 14.70 -21.91 16.94
C TYR A 260 15.25 -23.07 16.10
N LEU A 261 15.97 -22.75 15.02
CA LEU A 261 16.59 -23.73 14.12
C LEU A 261 18.10 -23.57 14.15
N ALA A 262 18.77 -24.49 14.82
CA ALA A 262 20.22 -24.57 14.77
C ALA A 262 20.66 -25.14 13.41
N THR A 263 21.81 -24.69 12.92
CA THR A 263 22.42 -25.34 11.75
C THR A 263 22.82 -26.76 12.17
N LEU A 264 22.39 -27.79 11.43
CA LEU A 264 22.73 -29.17 11.78
C LEU A 264 24.06 -29.60 11.15
N ASP A 265 25.17 -29.12 11.72
CA ASP A 265 26.52 -29.55 11.36
C ASP A 265 27.45 -29.68 12.58
N LEU A 266 28.64 -30.24 12.35
CA LEU A 266 29.65 -30.47 13.40
C LEU A 266 30.28 -29.18 13.94
N ARG A 267 30.05 -28.03 13.30
CA ARG A 267 30.58 -26.72 13.69
C ARG A 267 29.60 -25.93 14.55
N THR A 268 28.37 -26.42 14.72
CA THR A 268 27.35 -25.75 15.53
C THR A 268 27.72 -25.76 17.01
N SER A 269 27.62 -24.58 17.64
CA SER A 269 28.00 -24.38 19.03
C SER A 269 27.11 -25.20 19.98
N LYS A 270 27.60 -25.44 21.20
CA LYS A 270 26.80 -26.10 22.24
C LYS A 270 25.52 -25.30 22.56
N ILE A 271 25.65 -23.98 22.65
CA ILE A 271 24.54 -23.05 22.93
C ILE A 271 23.45 -23.18 21.86
N CYS A 272 23.81 -23.13 20.57
CA CYS A 272 22.83 -23.27 19.49
C CYS A 272 22.18 -24.67 19.48
N ARG A 273 22.96 -25.74 19.73
CA ARG A 273 22.43 -27.11 19.81
C ARG A 273 21.42 -27.29 20.94
N GLU A 274 21.64 -26.65 22.08
CA GLU A 274 20.72 -26.71 23.22
C GLU A 274 19.41 -25.96 22.96
N LEU A 275 19.39 -25.02 22.02
CA LEU A 275 18.20 -24.26 21.64
C LEU A 275 17.44 -24.88 20.46
N ASP A 276 18.07 -25.81 19.73
CA ASP A 276 17.50 -26.40 18.53
C ASP A 276 16.12 -27.03 18.79
N GLY A 277 15.15 -26.70 17.94
CA GLY A 277 13.78 -27.19 18.02
C GLY A 277 12.93 -26.56 19.14
N LYS A 278 13.50 -25.75 20.03
CA LYS A 278 12.72 -25.07 21.09
C LYS A 278 11.81 -24.01 20.49
N VAL A 279 10.63 -23.87 21.08
CA VAL A 279 9.59 -22.92 20.68
C VAL A 279 9.53 -21.78 21.70
N PHE A 280 9.45 -20.55 21.21
CA PHE A 280 9.40 -19.33 22.00
C PHE A 280 8.32 -18.40 21.45
N ARG A 281 7.83 -17.47 22.26
CA ARG A 281 6.89 -16.44 21.81
C ARG A 281 7.65 -15.35 21.06
N VAL A 282 7.08 -14.86 19.96
CA VAL A 282 7.65 -13.75 19.17
C VAL A 282 7.81 -12.49 20.04
N ALA A 283 6.84 -12.21 20.92
CA ALA A 283 6.90 -11.10 21.86
C ALA A 283 8.04 -11.20 22.90
N ASP A 284 8.51 -12.42 23.19
CA ASP A 284 9.58 -12.67 24.17
C ASP A 284 10.95 -12.82 23.49
N GLN A 285 11.07 -12.49 22.20
CA GLN A 285 12.30 -12.69 21.45
C GLN A 285 13.41 -11.76 21.95
N GLN A 286 14.58 -12.35 22.19
CA GLN A 286 15.76 -11.71 22.73
C GLN A 286 17.00 -12.28 22.06
N THR A 287 17.63 -11.45 21.22
CA THR A 287 18.89 -11.79 20.55
C THR A 287 19.95 -12.20 21.56
N GLY A 288 20.64 -13.31 21.29
CA GLY A 288 21.69 -13.82 22.17
C GLY A 288 21.19 -14.68 23.34
N VAL A 289 19.87 -14.83 23.52
CA VAL A 289 19.25 -15.66 24.57
C VAL A 289 18.36 -16.74 23.98
N ASN A 290 17.37 -16.36 23.18
CA ASN A 290 16.43 -17.27 22.52
C ASN A 290 16.23 -16.97 21.03
N ALA A 291 16.94 -15.97 20.49
CA ALA A 291 16.92 -15.62 19.07
C ALA A 291 18.36 -15.41 18.54
N PRO A 292 18.69 -15.88 17.33
CA PRO A 292 20.00 -15.63 16.73
C PRO A 292 20.29 -14.13 16.49
N PRO A 293 21.58 -13.74 16.38
CA PRO A 293 22.78 -14.52 16.60
C PRO A 293 23.07 -14.77 18.09
N MET A 294 23.51 -15.98 18.43
CA MET A 294 23.92 -16.35 19.79
C MET A 294 25.39 -16.02 20.09
N HIS A 295 26.20 -15.95 19.04
CA HIS A 295 27.63 -15.74 19.11
C HIS A 295 28.13 -15.19 17.77
N PRO A 296 29.36 -14.65 17.70
CA PRO A 296 29.95 -14.31 16.42
C PRO A 296 29.99 -15.53 15.50
N TRP A 297 29.76 -15.32 14.19
CA TRP A 297 29.63 -16.41 13.20
C TRP A 297 28.43 -17.35 13.39
N CYS A 298 27.40 -16.93 14.12
CA CYS A 298 26.15 -17.69 14.19
C CYS A 298 25.55 -17.88 12.78
N ARG A 299 25.00 -19.08 12.55
CA ARG A 299 24.35 -19.48 11.29
C ARG A 299 22.96 -20.07 11.51
N SER A 300 22.52 -20.08 12.78
CA SER A 300 21.19 -20.52 13.18
C SER A 300 20.16 -19.49 12.74
N THR A 301 18.94 -19.95 12.52
CA THR A 301 17.81 -19.14 12.05
C THR A 301 16.56 -19.48 12.85
N THR A 302 15.42 -18.92 12.48
CA THR A 302 14.12 -19.24 13.06
C THR A 302 13.13 -19.64 11.97
N THR A 303 12.11 -20.37 12.36
CA THR A 303 10.92 -20.61 11.53
C THR A 303 9.66 -20.40 12.35
N ALA A 304 8.54 -20.10 11.70
CA ALA A 304 7.27 -20.01 12.40
C ALA A 304 6.87 -21.36 13.00
N ALA A 305 6.47 -21.35 14.27
CA ALA A 305 5.91 -22.51 14.94
C ALA A 305 4.38 -22.41 14.86
N LEU A 306 3.82 -22.86 13.73
CA LEU A 306 2.38 -22.83 13.49
C LEU A 306 1.70 -24.04 14.17
N SER A 307 0.78 -23.77 15.09
CA SER A 307 -0.21 -24.74 15.56
C SER A 307 -1.45 -24.78 14.65
N ASP A 308 -2.28 -25.82 14.78
CA ASP A 308 -3.57 -25.89 14.07
C ASP A 308 -4.52 -24.72 14.47
N GLU A 309 -4.38 -24.19 15.69
CA GLU A 309 -5.09 -22.99 16.16
C GLU A 309 -4.53 -21.70 15.56
N ASP A 310 -3.21 -21.59 15.38
CA ASP A 310 -2.58 -20.45 14.69
C ASP A 310 -3.05 -20.40 13.23
N LEU A 311 -3.08 -21.55 12.55
CA LEU A 311 -3.63 -21.67 11.20
C LEU A 311 -5.12 -21.28 11.12
N ALA A 312 -5.90 -21.54 12.19
CA ALA A 312 -7.32 -21.20 12.26
C ALA A 312 -7.59 -19.70 12.52
N ARG A 313 -6.64 -18.99 13.15
CA ARG A 313 -6.71 -17.54 13.41
C ARG A 313 -6.32 -16.68 12.22
N LEU A 314 -5.51 -17.22 11.30
CA LEU A 314 -5.19 -16.53 10.04
C LEU A 314 -6.48 -16.12 9.33
N THR A 315 -6.46 -14.98 8.66
CA THR A 315 -7.59 -14.50 7.87
C THR A 315 -7.25 -14.46 6.38
N ARG A 316 -8.26 -14.66 5.53
CA ARG A 316 -8.18 -14.49 4.08
C ARG A 316 -9.14 -13.39 3.64
N ARG A 317 -8.81 -12.77 2.51
CA ARG A 317 -9.66 -11.74 1.89
C ARG A 317 -10.95 -12.37 1.37
N ALA A 318 -12.08 -11.74 1.67
CA ALA A 318 -13.39 -12.00 1.08
C ALA A 318 -14.04 -10.66 0.69
N ILE A 319 -15.13 -10.71 -0.07
CA ILE A 319 -15.93 -9.54 -0.41
C ILE A 319 -17.22 -9.62 0.39
N ASP A 320 -17.54 -8.55 1.10
CA ASP A 320 -18.82 -8.41 1.80
C ASP A 320 -19.97 -8.43 0.77
N PRO A 321 -20.94 -9.37 0.90
CA PRO A 321 -22.02 -9.52 -0.09
C PRO A 321 -23.03 -8.37 -0.08
N VAL A 322 -23.06 -7.55 0.97
CA VAL A 322 -23.92 -6.37 1.10
C VAL A 322 -23.19 -5.13 0.57
N THR A 323 -21.99 -4.87 1.08
CA THR A 323 -21.29 -3.60 0.83
C THR A 323 -20.36 -3.62 -0.38
N GLY A 324 -19.98 -4.82 -0.86
CA GLY A 324 -19.02 -5.00 -1.94
C GLY A 324 -17.59 -4.58 -1.58
N LYS A 325 -17.33 -4.26 -0.31
CA LYS A 325 -15.99 -3.93 0.21
C LYS A 325 -15.26 -5.20 0.62
N GLU A 326 -13.95 -5.09 0.66
CA GLU A 326 -13.09 -6.13 1.17
C GLU A 326 -13.30 -6.32 2.68
N ILE A 327 -13.41 -7.58 3.10
CA ILE A 327 -13.47 -8.01 4.50
C ILE A 327 -12.50 -9.17 4.72
N HIS A 328 -12.06 -9.34 5.97
CA HIS A 328 -11.23 -10.46 6.38
C HIS A 328 -12.09 -11.54 7.04
N VAL A 329 -11.95 -12.79 6.59
CA VAL A 329 -12.67 -13.94 7.14
C VAL A 329 -11.66 -15.01 7.58
N PRO A 330 -11.98 -15.89 8.55
CA PRO A 330 -11.08 -16.96 8.95
C PRO A 330 -10.58 -17.76 7.74
N ALA A 331 -9.29 -18.04 7.72
CA ALA A 331 -8.61 -18.66 6.59
C ALA A 331 -9.14 -20.06 6.26
N GLY A 332 -9.50 -20.83 7.29
CA GLY A 332 -10.09 -22.16 7.16
C GLY A 332 -11.59 -22.16 6.77
N MET A 333 -12.23 -20.99 6.70
CA MET A 333 -13.66 -20.89 6.36
C MET A 333 -13.89 -21.32 4.90
N THR A 334 -14.67 -22.38 4.68
CA THR A 334 -15.05 -22.83 3.34
C THR A 334 -16.04 -21.86 2.70
N TYR A 335 -16.25 -21.95 1.38
CA TYR A 335 -17.28 -21.15 0.71
C TYR A 335 -18.67 -21.42 1.31
N ASP A 336 -19.01 -22.67 1.59
CA ASP A 336 -20.30 -23.03 2.18
C ASP A 336 -20.49 -22.42 3.58
N GLN A 337 -19.44 -22.46 4.41
CA GLN A 337 -19.46 -21.81 5.72
C GLN A 337 -19.58 -20.29 5.61
N TRP A 338 -18.86 -19.67 4.67
CA TRP A 338 -18.98 -18.25 4.38
C TRP A 338 -20.39 -17.89 3.90
N TYR A 339 -20.95 -18.67 2.98
CA TYR A 339 -22.30 -18.46 2.44
C TYR A 339 -23.36 -18.57 3.53
N GLN A 340 -23.27 -19.60 4.38
CA GLN A 340 -24.16 -19.77 5.53
C GLN A 340 -24.04 -18.63 6.54
N THR A 341 -22.85 -18.06 6.71
CA THR A 341 -22.60 -17.01 7.72
C THR A 341 -22.98 -15.62 7.23
N TYR A 342 -22.65 -15.28 5.98
CA TYR A 342 -22.72 -13.92 5.45
C TYR A 342 -23.84 -13.71 4.41
N VAL A 343 -24.42 -14.78 3.85
CA VAL A 343 -25.46 -14.70 2.81
C VAL A 343 -26.80 -15.22 3.32
N VAL A 344 -26.86 -16.47 3.80
CA VAL A 344 -28.12 -17.11 4.22
C VAL A 344 -28.75 -16.36 5.40
N GLY A 345 -30.03 -16.00 5.27
CA GLY A 345 -30.77 -15.28 6.31
C GLY A 345 -30.46 -13.79 6.39
N ASN A 346 -29.58 -13.26 5.52
CA ASN A 346 -29.36 -11.83 5.33
C ASN A 346 -30.12 -11.35 4.07
N PRO A 347 -31.26 -10.65 4.22
CA PRO A 347 -32.09 -10.24 3.09
C PRO A 347 -31.37 -9.36 2.05
N GLU A 348 -30.42 -8.53 2.47
CA GLU A 348 -29.67 -7.65 1.56
C GLU A 348 -28.64 -8.44 0.74
N ALA A 349 -27.97 -9.42 1.35
CA ALA A 349 -27.02 -10.29 0.67
C ALA A 349 -27.72 -11.22 -0.34
N GLU A 350 -28.83 -11.86 0.06
CA GLU A 350 -29.65 -12.72 -0.82
C GLU A 350 -30.23 -11.92 -2.01
N LEU A 351 -30.65 -10.68 -1.76
CA LEU A 351 -31.10 -9.78 -2.81
C LEU A 351 -29.98 -9.46 -3.80
N ASN A 352 -28.79 -9.14 -3.31
CA ASN A 352 -27.64 -8.84 -4.17
C ASN A 352 -27.24 -10.06 -5.01
N GLU A 353 -27.26 -11.27 -4.43
CA GLU A 353 -27.07 -12.52 -5.18
C GLU A 353 -28.10 -12.65 -6.32
N LYS A 354 -29.38 -12.42 -6.02
CA LYS A 354 -30.46 -12.46 -7.02
C LYS A 354 -30.27 -11.43 -8.13
N LYS A 355 -29.84 -10.21 -7.80
CA LYS A 355 -29.51 -9.16 -8.78
C LYS A 355 -28.35 -9.57 -9.68
N ILE A 356 -27.29 -10.15 -9.12
CA ILE A 356 -26.13 -10.64 -9.87
C ILE A 356 -26.55 -11.77 -10.82
N ARG A 357 -27.29 -12.77 -10.32
CA ARG A 357 -27.78 -13.91 -11.11
C ARG A 357 -28.65 -13.47 -12.29
N ASN A 358 -29.50 -12.46 -12.08
CA ASN A 358 -30.44 -11.97 -13.09
C ASN A 358 -29.92 -10.76 -13.88
N ARG A 359 -28.67 -10.33 -13.67
CA ARG A 359 -28.12 -9.08 -14.22
C ARG A 359 -28.26 -8.98 -15.75
N TYR A 360 -27.98 -10.09 -16.45
CA TYR A 360 -28.10 -10.15 -17.90
C TYR A 360 -29.55 -10.04 -18.38
N SER A 361 -30.46 -10.84 -17.79
CA SER A 361 -31.88 -10.81 -18.16
C SER A 361 -32.53 -9.48 -17.81
N ASP A 362 -32.11 -8.86 -16.70
CA ASP A 362 -32.64 -7.58 -16.23
C ASP A 362 -32.17 -6.43 -17.11
N ARG A 363 -30.92 -6.45 -17.59
CA ARG A 363 -30.42 -5.50 -18.59
C ARG A 363 -31.26 -5.55 -19.89
N LYS A 364 -31.47 -6.75 -20.43
CA LYS A 364 -32.34 -6.94 -21.60
C LYS A 364 -33.80 -6.54 -21.32
N GLN A 365 -34.27 -6.68 -20.09
CA GLN A 365 -35.60 -6.23 -19.71
C GLN A 365 -35.68 -4.71 -19.66
N LEU A 366 -34.68 -4.04 -19.05
CA LEU A 366 -34.56 -2.60 -19.00
C LEU A 366 -34.54 -1.98 -20.40
N GLU A 367 -33.73 -2.51 -21.32
CA GLU A 367 -33.67 -2.04 -22.71
C GLU A 367 -35.04 -2.13 -23.41
N ARG A 368 -35.73 -3.28 -23.27
CA ARG A 368 -37.07 -3.47 -23.85
C ARG A 368 -38.13 -2.56 -23.23
N TYR A 369 -38.00 -2.23 -21.95
CA TYR A 369 -38.94 -1.31 -21.29
C TYR A 369 -38.62 0.13 -21.67
N ARG A 370 -37.34 0.51 -21.76
CA ARG A 370 -36.89 1.84 -22.17
C ARG A 370 -37.36 2.18 -23.57
N ALA A 371 -37.33 1.22 -24.49
CA ALA A 371 -37.85 1.38 -25.85
C ALA A 371 -39.36 1.68 -25.93
N ILE A 372 -40.13 1.45 -24.85
CA ILE A 372 -41.59 1.67 -24.81
C ILE A 372 -41.96 2.84 -23.89
N ILE A 373 -41.35 2.92 -22.72
CA ILE A 373 -41.67 3.91 -21.67
C ILE A 373 -40.89 5.22 -21.86
N GLY A 374 -39.71 5.19 -22.49
CA GLY A 374 -38.87 6.37 -22.65
C GLY A 374 -38.19 6.78 -21.35
N ASP A 375 -38.23 8.08 -21.02
CA ASP A 375 -37.47 8.70 -19.94
C ASP A 375 -38.03 8.44 -18.53
N ASP A 376 -39.26 7.96 -18.42
CA ASP A 376 -39.93 7.65 -17.14
C ASP A 376 -39.48 6.31 -16.52
N ILE A 377 -38.46 5.66 -17.09
CA ILE A 377 -37.87 4.41 -16.60
C ILE A 377 -36.66 4.68 -15.71
N PRO A 378 -36.32 3.79 -14.75
CA PRO A 378 -35.05 3.87 -14.03
C PRO A 378 -33.82 4.12 -14.93
N LYS A 379 -32.94 5.02 -14.48
CA LYS A 379 -31.84 5.57 -15.30
C LYS A 379 -30.76 4.53 -15.57
N ASN A 380 -30.53 3.65 -14.60
CA ASN A 380 -29.51 2.61 -14.66
C ASN A 380 -30.07 1.25 -14.20
N LEU A 381 -29.26 0.20 -14.39
CA LEU A 381 -29.63 -1.17 -14.08
C LEU A 381 -29.87 -1.38 -12.58
N ASP A 382 -29.11 -0.72 -11.72
CA ASP A 382 -29.19 -0.90 -10.27
C ASP A 382 -30.50 -0.33 -9.72
N GLU A 383 -30.91 0.87 -10.15
CA GLU A 383 -32.23 1.45 -9.85
C GLU A 383 -33.37 0.57 -10.38
N PHE A 384 -33.22 0.03 -11.59
CA PHE A 384 -34.21 -0.88 -12.18
C PHE A 384 -34.38 -2.16 -11.36
N GLN A 385 -33.27 -2.76 -10.93
CA GLN A 385 -33.28 -3.96 -10.10
C GLN A 385 -33.81 -3.69 -8.70
N ASN A 386 -33.50 -2.53 -8.10
CA ASN A 386 -34.08 -2.09 -6.83
C ASN A 386 -35.59 -1.98 -6.93
N LEU A 387 -36.11 -1.24 -7.92
CA LEU A 387 -37.56 -1.10 -8.13
C LEU A 387 -38.22 -2.48 -8.35
N LYS A 388 -37.59 -3.35 -9.14
CA LYS A 388 -38.13 -4.68 -9.48
C LYS A 388 -38.22 -5.63 -8.28
N TYR A 389 -37.22 -5.63 -7.40
CA TYR A 389 -37.10 -6.64 -6.34
C TYR A 389 -37.49 -6.14 -4.95
N ASN A 390 -37.40 -4.84 -4.68
CA ASN A 390 -37.73 -4.25 -3.37
C ASN A 390 -39.06 -3.51 -3.35
N GLU A 391 -39.60 -3.12 -4.51
CA GLU A 391 -40.79 -2.26 -4.60
C GLU A 391 -41.91 -2.93 -5.42
N PRO A 392 -42.58 -3.97 -4.88
CA PRO A 392 -43.51 -4.82 -5.65
C PRO A 392 -44.68 -4.04 -6.27
N GLU A 393 -45.21 -3.04 -5.56
CA GLU A 393 -46.29 -2.20 -6.06
C GLU A 393 -45.82 -1.30 -7.21
N LYS A 394 -44.67 -0.62 -7.07
CA LYS A 394 -44.09 0.18 -8.17
C LYS A 394 -43.71 -0.68 -9.37
N TRP A 395 -43.25 -1.91 -9.15
CA TRP A 395 -42.99 -2.85 -10.23
C TRP A 395 -44.27 -3.29 -10.96
N LYS A 396 -45.36 -3.51 -10.24
CA LYS A 396 -46.68 -3.81 -10.81
C LYS A 396 -47.20 -2.64 -11.63
N GLU A 397 -47.01 -1.43 -11.14
CA GLU A 397 -47.37 -0.21 -11.84
C GLU A 397 -46.54 -0.01 -13.12
N LEU A 398 -45.22 -0.19 -13.07
CA LEU A 398 -44.35 -0.07 -14.24
C LEU A 398 -44.71 -1.10 -15.33
N LYS A 399 -45.07 -2.32 -14.93
CA LYS A 399 -45.58 -3.36 -15.86
C LYS A 399 -46.89 -2.91 -16.53
N SER A 400 -47.79 -2.29 -15.76
CA SER A 400 -49.09 -1.82 -16.23
C SER A 400 -48.94 -0.62 -17.19
N LEU A 401 -48.07 0.32 -16.85
CA LEU A 401 -47.68 1.44 -17.73
C LEU A 401 -47.15 0.92 -19.07
N LYS A 402 -46.16 0.02 -19.04
CA LYS A 402 -45.60 -0.57 -20.27
C LYS A 402 -46.69 -1.20 -21.14
N ALA A 403 -47.58 -1.98 -20.53
CA ALA A 403 -48.66 -2.65 -21.25
C ALA A 403 -49.63 -1.65 -21.89
N TYR A 404 -49.96 -0.58 -21.18
CA TYR A 404 -50.79 0.52 -21.68
C TYR A 404 -50.12 1.24 -22.86
N LEU A 405 -48.87 1.70 -22.71
CA LEU A 405 -48.14 2.42 -23.75
C LEU A 405 -47.90 1.57 -25.00
N LYS A 406 -47.67 0.26 -24.83
CA LYS A 406 -47.57 -0.67 -25.96
C LYS A 406 -48.90 -0.78 -26.73
N LYS A 407 -50.04 -0.71 -26.05
CA LYS A 407 -51.37 -0.80 -26.65
C LYS A 407 -51.83 0.53 -27.26
N HIS A 408 -51.31 1.65 -26.74
CA HIS A 408 -51.67 3.01 -27.14
C HIS A 408 -50.41 3.81 -27.48
N PRO A 409 -49.78 3.57 -28.65
CA PRO A 409 -48.61 4.31 -29.09
C PRO A 409 -48.86 5.81 -29.15
N GLY A 410 -47.89 6.63 -28.72
CA GLY A 410 -48.03 8.09 -28.65
C GLY A 410 -48.63 8.60 -27.33
N ASN A 411 -49.15 7.73 -26.47
CA ASN A 411 -49.52 8.11 -25.11
C ASN A 411 -48.29 8.23 -24.20
N THR A 412 -48.45 8.97 -23.11
CA THR A 412 -47.41 9.28 -22.12
C THR A 412 -47.73 8.67 -20.75
N ARG A 413 -46.81 8.79 -19.79
CA ARG A 413 -47.08 8.42 -18.39
C ARG A 413 -48.27 9.20 -17.81
N GLN A 414 -48.38 10.48 -18.14
CA GLN A 414 -49.50 11.32 -17.69
C GLN A 414 -50.85 10.81 -18.20
N ASP A 415 -50.90 10.35 -19.46
CA ASP A 415 -52.11 9.74 -20.04
C ASP A 415 -52.51 8.46 -19.29
N TYR A 416 -51.53 7.65 -18.88
CA TYR A 416 -51.76 6.45 -18.09
C TYR A 416 -52.31 6.74 -16.69
N ASP A 417 -51.78 7.76 -16.02
CA ASP A 417 -52.22 8.13 -14.67
C ASP A 417 -53.68 8.62 -14.70
N VAL A 418 -54.03 9.47 -15.67
CA VAL A 418 -55.42 9.91 -15.93
C VAL A 418 -56.30 8.72 -16.30
N GLN A 419 -55.85 7.84 -17.20
CA GLN A 419 -56.59 6.65 -17.60
C GLN A 419 -56.95 5.75 -16.41
N THR A 420 -56.01 5.57 -15.48
CA THR A 420 -56.17 4.72 -14.32
C THR A 420 -57.21 5.30 -13.38
N ALA A 421 -57.11 6.59 -13.05
CA ALA A 421 -58.07 7.29 -12.20
C ALA A 421 -59.48 7.32 -12.81
N LEU A 422 -59.61 7.56 -14.12
CA LEU A 422 -60.90 7.52 -14.82
C LEU A 422 -61.54 6.12 -14.79
N LYS A 423 -60.73 5.07 -14.93
CA LYS A 423 -61.21 3.68 -14.86
C LYS A 423 -61.74 3.34 -13.47
N GLU A 424 -61.05 3.78 -12.42
CA GLU A 424 -61.50 3.63 -11.03
C GLU A 424 -62.82 4.38 -10.78
N ALA A 425 -63.01 5.55 -11.42
CA ALA A 425 -64.26 6.30 -11.39
C ALA A 425 -65.39 5.69 -12.25
N GLY A 426 -65.15 4.55 -12.92
CA GLY A 426 -66.13 3.86 -13.77
C GLY A 426 -66.29 4.44 -15.18
N ILE A 427 -65.39 5.33 -15.60
CA ILE A 427 -65.48 6.05 -16.87
C ILE A 427 -64.78 5.25 -17.98
N LYS A 428 -65.52 5.00 -19.06
CA LYS A 428 -65.04 4.22 -20.22
C LYS A 428 -64.42 5.12 -21.29
N GLY A 429 -63.36 4.63 -21.92
CA GLY A 429 -62.64 5.31 -23.00
C GLY A 429 -61.13 5.25 -22.79
N VAL A 430 -60.38 5.48 -23.86
CA VAL A 430 -58.93 5.67 -23.81
C VAL A 430 -58.65 7.16 -23.66
N ALA A 431 -58.04 7.55 -22.55
CA ALA A 431 -57.75 8.95 -22.25
C ALA A 431 -56.48 9.43 -22.94
N LYS A 432 -56.53 10.68 -23.40
CA LYS A 432 -55.38 11.43 -23.92
C LYS A 432 -55.42 12.85 -23.36
N VAL A 433 -54.44 13.21 -22.55
CA VAL A 433 -54.19 14.55 -22.04
C VAL A 433 -53.49 15.36 -23.12
N ASN A 434 -53.85 16.63 -23.25
CA ASN A 434 -53.43 17.50 -24.35
C ASN A 434 -53.60 16.80 -25.72
N PRO A 435 -54.83 16.36 -26.04
CA PRO A 435 -55.06 15.57 -27.23
C PRO A 435 -54.83 16.38 -28.49
N GLU A 436 -54.46 15.71 -29.57
CA GLU A 436 -54.46 16.29 -30.91
C GLU A 436 -55.87 16.82 -31.25
N LYS A 437 -55.92 18.05 -31.77
CA LYS A 437 -57.16 18.73 -32.10
C LYS A 437 -57.55 18.35 -33.51
N LEU A 438 -58.64 17.61 -33.65
CA LEU A 438 -59.14 17.20 -34.96
C LEU A 438 -59.65 18.43 -35.73
N ASP A 439 -59.24 18.56 -36.99
CA ASP A 439 -59.85 19.52 -37.91
C ASP A 439 -61.20 18.96 -38.39
N VAL A 440 -62.27 19.62 -37.95
CA VAL A 440 -63.67 19.24 -38.23
C VAL A 440 -64.35 20.21 -39.20
N SER A 441 -63.60 21.09 -39.88
CA SER A 441 -64.16 22.04 -40.85
C SER A 441 -64.99 21.36 -41.95
N GLY A 442 -64.55 20.19 -42.41
CA GLY A 442 -65.27 19.36 -43.40
C GLY A 442 -66.35 18.43 -42.82
N TYR A 443 -66.65 18.51 -41.53
CA TYR A 443 -67.59 17.60 -40.86
C TYR A 443 -69.01 18.19 -40.87
N THR A 444 -69.98 17.30 -40.81
CA THR A 444 -71.39 17.68 -40.62
C THR A 444 -71.65 18.02 -39.15
N TYR A 445 -72.67 18.85 -38.89
CA TYR A 445 -73.07 19.28 -37.55
C TYR A 445 -74.52 18.86 -37.29
N ASP A 446 -74.73 18.02 -36.29
CA ASP A 446 -76.02 17.39 -36.01
C ASP A 446 -76.94 18.32 -35.18
N THR A 447 -77.37 19.43 -35.79
CA THR A 447 -78.20 20.45 -35.13
C THR A 447 -79.46 19.86 -34.52
N ASP A 448 -80.10 18.91 -35.20
CA ASP A 448 -81.35 18.30 -34.72
C ASP A 448 -81.09 17.51 -33.44
N HIS A 449 -80.05 16.67 -33.40
CA HIS A 449 -79.73 15.95 -32.18
C HIS A 449 -79.26 16.87 -31.05
N ILE A 450 -78.44 17.87 -31.35
CA ILE A 450 -77.82 18.74 -30.34
C ILE A 450 -78.83 19.72 -29.74
N ASN A 451 -79.60 20.39 -30.60
CA ASN A 451 -80.44 21.52 -30.19
C ASN A 451 -81.94 21.20 -30.21
N ALA A 452 -82.43 20.41 -31.17
CA ALA A 452 -83.86 20.10 -31.23
C ALA A 452 -84.26 18.97 -30.27
N GLU A 453 -83.48 17.89 -30.19
CA GLU A 453 -83.77 16.73 -29.35
C GLU A 453 -83.24 16.89 -27.92
N ARG A 454 -82.04 17.44 -27.77
CA ARG A 454 -81.34 17.54 -26.47
C ARG A 454 -81.35 18.93 -25.85
N ALA A 455 -81.72 19.95 -26.62
CA ALA A 455 -81.84 21.35 -26.17
C ALA A 455 -80.55 21.94 -25.54
N HIS A 456 -79.36 21.53 -26.03
CA HIS A 456 -78.07 22.02 -25.52
C HIS A 456 -77.79 23.49 -25.91
N MET A 457 -78.44 24.00 -26.96
CA MET A 457 -78.32 25.38 -27.44
C MET A 457 -76.88 25.81 -27.79
N VAL A 458 -76.08 24.88 -28.32
CA VAL A 458 -74.69 25.14 -28.71
C VAL A 458 -74.60 25.40 -30.22
N SER A 459 -73.81 26.39 -30.63
CA SER A 459 -73.53 26.65 -32.05
C SER A 459 -72.41 25.76 -32.59
N ARG A 460 -72.30 25.65 -33.92
CA ARG A 460 -71.19 24.92 -34.55
C ARG A 460 -69.83 25.51 -34.16
N GLU A 461 -69.71 26.84 -34.17
CA GLU A 461 -68.49 27.57 -33.82
C GLU A 461 -68.07 27.30 -32.36
N GLU A 462 -69.04 27.22 -31.46
CA GLU A 462 -68.80 26.88 -30.05
C GLU A 462 -68.35 25.42 -29.89
N ALA A 463 -68.97 24.48 -30.60
CA ALA A 463 -68.56 23.09 -30.61
C ALA A 463 -67.12 22.90 -31.12
N GLU A 464 -66.74 23.63 -32.18
CA GLU A 464 -65.37 23.67 -32.71
C GLU A 464 -64.38 24.32 -31.72
N ARG A 465 -64.79 25.39 -31.02
CA ARG A 465 -64.00 26.03 -29.95
C ARG A 465 -63.74 25.05 -28.81
N PHE A 466 -64.75 24.33 -28.32
CA PHE A 466 -64.59 23.35 -27.25
C PHE A 466 -63.62 22.22 -27.62
N ILE A 467 -63.59 21.79 -28.89
CA ILE A 467 -62.56 20.85 -29.36
C ILE A 467 -61.18 21.49 -29.20
N LYS A 468 -60.97 22.71 -29.72
CA LYS A 468 -59.67 23.42 -29.67
C LYS A 468 -59.17 23.67 -28.25
N GLU A 469 -60.06 23.99 -27.32
CA GLU A 469 -59.74 24.34 -25.93
C GLU A 469 -59.72 23.13 -24.97
N SER A 470 -60.06 21.94 -25.47
CA SER A 470 -60.04 20.73 -24.65
C SER A 470 -58.66 20.44 -24.07
N ASP A 471 -58.60 19.94 -22.84
CA ASP A 471 -57.37 19.51 -22.18
C ASP A 471 -57.30 17.97 -22.08
N VAL A 472 -58.41 17.27 -22.33
CA VAL A 472 -58.47 15.81 -22.42
C VAL A 472 -59.39 15.38 -23.56
N SER A 473 -59.09 14.23 -24.16
CA SER A 473 -60.04 13.48 -24.98
C SER A 473 -60.20 12.05 -24.50
N LEU A 474 -61.38 11.48 -24.74
CA LEU A 474 -61.67 10.06 -24.55
C LEU A 474 -62.01 9.43 -25.90
N THR A 475 -61.14 8.53 -26.37
CA THR A 475 -61.44 7.70 -27.53
C THR A 475 -62.30 6.51 -27.12
N ARG A 476 -63.48 6.38 -27.72
CA ARG A 476 -64.46 5.33 -27.42
C ARG A 476 -64.76 4.49 -28.65
N TRP A 477 -65.32 3.30 -28.41
CA TRP A 477 -65.78 2.40 -29.48
C TRP A 477 -64.71 2.11 -30.54
N ASN A 478 -63.51 1.70 -30.09
CA ASN A 478 -62.37 1.37 -30.95
C ASN A 478 -61.91 2.49 -31.91
N GLY A 479 -62.11 3.76 -31.55
CA GLY A 479 -61.66 4.88 -32.37
C GLY A 479 -62.77 5.60 -33.13
N ARG A 480 -63.99 5.05 -33.17
CA ARG A 480 -65.12 5.68 -33.86
C ARG A 480 -65.49 7.04 -33.27
N PHE A 481 -65.47 7.15 -31.94
CA PHE A 481 -65.80 8.40 -31.26
C PHE A 481 -64.59 8.96 -30.53
N VAL A 482 -64.36 10.27 -30.70
CA VAL A 482 -63.43 11.04 -29.89
C VAL A 482 -64.21 12.13 -29.18
N ASN A 483 -64.26 12.02 -27.86
CA ASN A 483 -64.97 12.96 -27.01
C ASN A 483 -63.97 13.95 -26.41
N TYR A 484 -64.06 15.21 -26.78
CA TYR A 484 -63.23 16.29 -26.27
C TYR A 484 -63.91 16.95 -25.08
N TYR A 485 -63.16 17.15 -23.99
CA TYR A 485 -63.64 17.81 -22.79
C TYR A 485 -62.70 18.98 -22.47
N GLY A 486 -63.27 20.16 -22.25
CA GLY A 486 -62.58 21.36 -21.76
C GLY A 486 -63.26 21.92 -20.53
N LYS A 487 -62.79 23.08 -20.05
CA LYS A 487 -63.40 23.78 -18.91
C LYS A 487 -64.78 24.33 -19.25
N ASP A 488 -64.95 24.81 -20.48
CA ASP A 488 -66.13 25.57 -20.91
C ASP A 488 -67.20 24.73 -21.62
N GLY A 489 -66.87 23.49 -22.02
CA GLY A 489 -67.79 22.60 -22.69
C GLY A 489 -67.16 21.28 -23.13
N ALA A 490 -67.96 20.43 -23.76
CA ALA A 490 -67.53 19.15 -24.31
C ALA A 490 -68.17 18.89 -25.68
N THR A 491 -67.40 18.29 -26.59
CA THR A 491 -67.82 17.98 -27.96
C THR A 491 -67.48 16.54 -28.32
N TYR A 492 -68.45 15.77 -28.77
CA TYR A 492 -68.25 14.37 -29.18
C TYR A 492 -68.29 14.26 -30.70
N VAL A 493 -67.20 13.76 -31.26
CA VAL A 493 -67.02 13.66 -32.71
C VAL A 493 -67.10 12.19 -33.12
N ASP A 494 -68.02 11.88 -34.05
CA ASP A 494 -68.03 10.61 -34.78
C ASP A 494 -67.04 10.75 -35.96
N VAL A 495 -65.85 10.18 -35.79
CA VAL A 495 -64.75 10.27 -36.76
C VAL A 495 -65.05 9.45 -38.01
N GLU A 496 -65.76 8.33 -37.86
CA GLU A 496 -66.09 7.43 -38.96
C GLU A 496 -67.09 8.07 -39.93
N ASN A 497 -68.13 8.71 -39.37
CA ASN A 497 -69.17 9.38 -40.16
C ASN A 497 -68.88 10.86 -40.44
N LYS A 498 -67.73 11.37 -40.00
CA LYS A 498 -67.33 12.79 -40.11
C LYS A 498 -68.44 13.74 -39.63
N ASN A 499 -68.91 13.54 -38.41
CA ASN A 499 -70.02 14.28 -37.82
C ASN A 499 -69.69 14.74 -36.39
N ILE A 500 -69.96 16.00 -36.07
CA ILE A 500 -70.07 16.49 -34.69
C ILE A 500 -71.43 16.04 -34.15
N ARG A 501 -71.41 14.88 -33.47
CA ARG A 501 -72.63 14.18 -33.06
C ARG A 501 -73.28 14.83 -31.85
N THR A 502 -72.52 15.31 -30.88
CA THR A 502 -73.09 16.06 -29.74
C THR A 502 -72.12 17.12 -29.20
N SER A 503 -72.66 18.19 -28.62
CA SER A 503 -71.89 19.26 -27.97
C SER A 503 -72.74 19.91 -26.89
N PHE A 504 -72.16 20.22 -25.73
CA PHE A 504 -72.86 20.85 -24.61
C PHE A 504 -71.91 21.71 -23.76
N SER A 505 -72.47 22.73 -23.11
CA SER A 505 -71.69 23.70 -22.31
C SER A 505 -71.39 23.18 -20.91
N SER A 506 -70.44 23.81 -20.22
CA SER A 506 -70.10 23.48 -18.82
C SER A 506 -71.26 23.58 -17.84
N ARG A 507 -72.30 24.37 -18.15
CA ARG A 507 -73.53 24.49 -17.36
C ARG A 507 -74.34 23.19 -17.30
N GLU A 508 -74.11 22.30 -18.26
CA GLU A 508 -74.83 21.04 -18.43
C GLU A 508 -73.97 19.81 -18.10
N PHE A 509 -72.79 20.02 -17.50
CA PHE A 509 -71.91 18.91 -17.13
C PHE A 509 -72.61 17.96 -16.15
N ASP A 510 -72.81 16.73 -16.61
CA ASP A 510 -73.34 15.65 -15.80
C ASP A 510 -72.30 15.13 -14.79
N GLY A 511 -72.74 14.28 -13.86
CA GLY A 511 -71.87 13.74 -12.82
C GLY A 511 -70.67 12.94 -13.37
N ASN A 512 -70.76 12.40 -14.58
CA ASN A 512 -69.63 11.74 -15.22
C ASN A 512 -68.64 12.75 -15.80
N THR A 513 -69.12 13.81 -16.44
CA THR A 513 -68.28 14.88 -17.01
C THR A 513 -67.55 15.64 -15.90
N LEU A 514 -68.22 15.93 -14.79
CA LEU A 514 -67.57 16.55 -13.62
C LEU A 514 -66.45 15.67 -13.04
N LYS A 515 -66.63 14.35 -12.97
CA LYS A 515 -65.56 13.42 -12.56
C LYS A 515 -64.39 13.38 -13.55
N ILE A 516 -64.66 13.49 -14.86
CA ILE A 516 -63.59 13.61 -15.87
C ILE A 516 -62.77 14.87 -15.60
N ARG A 517 -63.44 16.01 -15.40
CA ARG A 517 -62.80 17.30 -15.08
C ARG A 517 -61.93 17.22 -13.82
N GLU A 518 -62.46 16.66 -12.74
CA GLU A 518 -61.76 16.51 -11.46
C GLU A 518 -60.46 15.69 -11.61
N VAL A 519 -60.52 14.57 -12.34
CA VAL A 519 -59.34 13.74 -12.59
C VAL A 519 -58.30 14.49 -13.43
N VAL A 520 -58.73 15.19 -14.49
CA VAL A 520 -57.79 15.93 -15.35
C VAL A 520 -57.15 17.08 -14.58
N GLU A 521 -57.88 17.81 -13.75
CA GLU A 521 -57.32 18.89 -12.95
C GLU A 521 -56.32 18.38 -11.91
N LYS A 522 -56.60 17.23 -11.29
CA LYS A 522 -55.72 16.60 -10.31
C LYS A 522 -54.40 16.09 -10.91
N TYR A 523 -54.44 15.47 -12.09
CA TYR A 523 -53.29 14.78 -12.69
C TYR A 523 -52.63 15.57 -13.84
N ALA A 524 -53.31 16.56 -14.41
CA ALA A 524 -52.79 17.39 -15.51
C ALA A 524 -52.70 18.90 -15.21
N GLY A 525 -53.35 19.41 -14.15
CA GLY A 525 -53.40 20.84 -13.84
C GLY A 525 -52.13 21.47 -13.24
N LYS A 526 -51.07 20.71 -12.95
CA LYS A 526 -49.86 21.24 -12.28
C LYS A 526 -48.87 22.02 -13.16
N ASN A 527 -49.23 22.40 -14.39
CA ASN A 527 -48.39 23.22 -15.27
C ASN A 527 -49.00 24.56 -15.71
N SER A 528 -50.08 25.05 -15.10
CA SER A 528 -50.47 26.46 -15.25
C SER A 528 -49.90 27.31 -14.11
N HIS A 529 -48.84 28.05 -14.42
CA HIS A 529 -48.26 29.09 -13.58
C HIS A 529 -49.34 30.13 -13.21
N VAL A 530 -49.73 30.19 -11.94
CA VAL A 530 -50.47 31.32 -11.36
C VAL A 530 -49.45 32.16 -10.58
N PRO A 531 -49.17 33.42 -10.96
CA PRO A 531 -48.37 34.31 -10.12
C PRO A 531 -49.16 34.57 -8.83
N ASN A 532 -48.56 34.28 -7.69
CA ASN A 532 -49.15 34.58 -6.38
C ASN A 532 -49.09 36.10 -6.13
N PRO A 533 -50.22 36.84 -6.02
CA PRO A 533 -50.22 38.24 -5.67
C PRO A 533 -50.49 38.37 -4.17
N GLU A 534 -49.57 37.94 -3.33
CA GLU A 534 -49.65 38.22 -1.88
C GLU A 534 -48.26 38.06 -1.24
N LYS A 535 -47.42 39.07 -1.48
CA LYS A 535 -46.41 39.61 -0.55
C LYS A 535 -46.09 41.04 -0.99
N ALA A 536 -47.01 41.94 -0.72
CA ALA A 536 -46.73 43.35 -0.51
C ALA A 536 -47.07 43.63 0.97
N ASP A 537 -46.05 43.58 1.80
CA ASP A 537 -45.77 44.47 2.93
C ASP A 537 -44.36 44.15 3.47
#